data_AF-A0A7X5IVC5-F1
#
_entry.id   AF-A0A7X5IVC5-F1
#
_cell.length_a   1.000
_cell.length_b   1.000
_cell.length_c   1.000
_cell.angle_alpha   90.00
_cell.angle_beta   90.00
_cell.angle_gamma   90.00
#
_symmetry.space_group_name_H-M   'P 1'
#
loop_
_entity.id
_entity.type
_entity.pdbx_description
1 polymer ?
#
loop_
_entity_poly.entity_id
_entity_poly.type
_entity_poly.pdbx_seq_one_letter_code
_entity_poly.pdbx_strand_id
1 'polypeptide(L)'
;MENSKELQKQYKEYREKVYGEYPEVGRFWRNKKRVIGFLLIYCLVHNFVVSFAATAGQVGAAVIILGTIIRIAPDLIFLLAALGRGWKIALCLYLLGLYRLIDCLQAIWEAGKMYSGSILWIFSSIFENSVWLGIIALGQYLYPVLILLAAGWLTLIPKNRELGEGLDRANDKLKEFMMNHSSK
;
A
#
# COMPACT_ATOMS: atom_id res chain seq x y z
N MET A 1 -33.76 5.47 6.88
CA MET A 1 -32.66 4.48 6.97
C MET A 1 -32.91 3.23 6.13
N GLU A 2 -34.17 2.91 5.80
CA GLU A 2 -34.56 1.72 5.01
C GLU A 2 -34.11 1.80 3.54
N ASN A 3 -34.34 2.95 2.88
CA ASN A 3 -33.84 3.23 1.52
C ASN A 3 -32.33 3.04 1.33
N SER A 4 -31.52 3.34 2.36
CA SER A 4 -30.06 3.21 2.28
C SER A 4 -29.60 1.74 2.28
N LYS A 5 -30.27 0.88 3.05
CA LYS A 5 -29.97 -0.54 3.11
C LYS A 5 -30.43 -1.26 1.84
N GLU A 6 -31.57 -0.90 1.29
CA GLU A 6 -32.06 -1.42 0.01
C GLU A 6 -31.17 -1.00 -1.16
N LEU A 7 -30.74 0.26 -1.21
CA LEU A 7 -29.81 0.75 -2.22
C LEU A 7 -28.46 0.02 -2.16
N GLN A 8 -27.94 -0.24 -0.96
CA GLN A 8 -26.71 -1.04 -0.80
C GLN A 8 -26.88 -2.48 -1.29
N LYS A 9 -28.05 -3.07 -1.06
CA LYS A 9 -28.36 -4.44 -1.47
C LYS A 9 -28.49 -4.54 -3.00
N GLN A 10 -29.22 -3.60 -3.61
CA GLN A 10 -29.33 -3.48 -5.07
C GLN A 10 -27.97 -3.21 -5.73
N TYR A 11 -27.13 -2.34 -5.14
CA TYR A 11 -25.78 -2.10 -5.63
C TYR A 11 -24.90 -3.36 -5.54
N LYS A 12 -25.04 -4.13 -4.46
CA LYS A 12 -24.28 -5.38 -4.28
C LYS A 12 -24.70 -6.44 -5.31
N GLU A 13 -26.00 -6.61 -5.54
CA GLU A 13 -26.52 -7.54 -6.56
C GLU A 13 -26.12 -7.11 -7.98
N TYR A 14 -26.24 -5.82 -8.29
CA TYR A 14 -25.81 -5.27 -9.59
C TYR A 14 -24.31 -5.44 -9.80
N ARG A 15 -23.51 -5.23 -8.74
CA ARG A 15 -22.08 -5.50 -8.73
C ARG A 15 -21.76 -6.97 -9.00
N GLU A 16 -22.44 -7.89 -8.33
CA GLU A 16 -22.26 -9.33 -8.54
C GLU A 16 -22.63 -9.75 -9.97
N LYS A 17 -23.67 -9.14 -10.55
CA LYS A 17 -24.06 -9.36 -11.95
C LYS A 17 -22.99 -8.89 -12.94
N VAL A 18 -22.48 -7.67 -12.78
CA VAL A 18 -21.42 -7.10 -13.64
C VAL A 18 -20.10 -7.87 -13.53
N TYR A 19 -19.71 -8.31 -12.33
CA TYR A 19 -18.53 -9.17 -12.17
C TYR A 19 -18.77 -10.62 -12.56
N GLY A 20 -20.03 -11.09 -12.56
CA GLY A 20 -20.44 -12.40 -13.06
C GLY A 20 -20.30 -12.53 -14.57
N GLU A 21 -20.50 -11.42 -15.30
CA GLU A 21 -20.22 -11.33 -16.75
C GLU A 21 -18.72 -11.43 -17.07
N TYR A 22 -17.85 -11.08 -16.12
CA TYR A 22 -16.39 -11.10 -16.27
C TYR A 22 -15.66 -11.71 -15.05
N PRO A 23 -15.70 -13.05 -14.88
CA PRO A 23 -15.18 -13.72 -13.69
C PRO A 23 -13.65 -13.54 -13.51
N GLU A 24 -12.91 -13.31 -14.60
CA GLU A 24 -11.48 -13.01 -14.54
C GLU A 24 -11.20 -11.62 -13.94
N VAL A 25 -12.01 -10.62 -14.27
CA VAL A 25 -11.90 -9.26 -13.73
C VAL A 25 -12.22 -9.25 -12.23
N GLY A 26 -13.24 -10.01 -11.81
CA GLY A 26 -13.57 -10.18 -10.40
C GLY A 26 -12.48 -10.89 -9.57
N ARG A 27 -11.78 -11.88 -10.15
CA ARG A 27 -10.62 -12.53 -9.51
C ARG A 27 -9.44 -11.57 -9.41
N PHE A 28 -9.14 -10.85 -10.49
CA PHE A 28 -8.08 -9.83 -10.51
C PHE A 28 -8.32 -8.75 -9.45
N TRP A 29 -9.54 -8.21 -9.37
CA TRP A 29 -9.91 -7.22 -8.37
C TRP A 29 -9.69 -7.70 -6.93
N ARG A 30 -10.10 -8.95 -6.61
CA ARG A 30 -9.89 -9.54 -5.28
C ARG A 30 -8.41 -9.68 -4.94
N ASN A 31 -7.60 -10.13 -5.90
CA ASN A 31 -6.16 -10.27 -5.72
C ASN A 31 -5.49 -8.90 -5.55
N LYS A 32 -5.84 -7.91 -6.38
CA LYS A 32 -5.38 -6.52 -6.25
C LYS A 32 -5.68 -5.96 -4.87
N LYS A 33 -6.92 -6.14 -4.38
CA LYS A 33 -7.32 -5.70 -3.03
C LYS A 33 -6.51 -6.41 -1.94
N ARG A 34 -6.22 -7.69 -2.09
CA ARG A 34 -5.40 -8.45 -1.13
C ARG A 34 -3.95 -7.96 -1.11
N VAL A 35 -3.32 -7.75 -2.27
CA VAL A 35 -1.94 -7.26 -2.37
C VAL A 35 -1.81 -5.86 -1.79
N ILE A 36 -2.65 -4.92 -2.21
CA ILE A 36 -2.59 -3.55 -1.70
C ILE A 36 -3.01 -3.48 -0.22
N GLY A 37 -4.00 -4.28 0.19
CA GLY A 37 -4.38 -4.41 1.60
C GLY A 37 -3.24 -4.95 2.47
N PHE A 38 -2.49 -5.92 1.98
CA PHE A 38 -1.28 -6.42 2.64
C PHE A 38 -0.23 -5.31 2.77
N LEU A 39 0.05 -4.54 1.72
CA LEU A 39 0.99 -3.41 1.78
C LEU A 39 0.55 -2.33 2.79
N LEU A 40 -0.75 -2.04 2.87
CA LEU A 40 -1.31 -1.11 3.85
C LEU A 40 -1.09 -1.60 5.28
N ILE A 41 -1.42 -2.87 5.56
CA ILE A 41 -1.21 -3.47 6.89
C ILE A 41 0.28 -3.49 7.24
N TYR A 42 1.12 -3.88 6.28
CA TYR A 42 2.57 -3.88 6.44
C TYR A 42 3.07 -2.48 6.83
N CYS A 43 2.66 -1.45 6.09
CA CYS A 43 3.03 -0.06 6.36
C CYS A 43 2.62 0.35 7.77
N LEU A 44 1.38 0.07 8.18
CA LEU A 44 0.87 0.42 9.51
C LEU A 44 1.64 -0.29 10.63
N VAL A 45 1.76 -1.62 10.53
CA VAL A 45 2.42 -2.44 11.57
C VAL A 45 3.90 -2.06 11.65
N HIS A 46 4.59 -1.95 10.52
CA HIS A 46 6.01 -1.65 10.49
C HIS A 46 6.30 -0.27 11.10
N ASN A 47 5.57 0.77 10.69
CA ASN A 47 5.77 2.11 11.24
C ASN A 47 5.39 2.20 12.72
N PHE A 48 4.35 1.49 13.16
CA PHE A 48 4.01 1.42 14.58
C PHE A 48 5.14 0.79 15.40
N VAL A 49 5.70 -0.32 14.94
CA VAL A 49 6.81 -1.03 15.59
C VAL A 49 8.07 -0.16 15.63
N VAL A 50 8.41 0.51 14.52
CA VAL A 50 9.55 1.44 14.44
C VAL A 50 9.38 2.59 15.43
N SER A 51 8.22 3.25 15.42
CA SER A 51 7.94 4.37 16.33
C SER A 51 8.00 3.93 17.78
N PHE A 52 7.42 2.77 18.12
CA PHE A 52 7.48 2.21 19.47
C PHE A 52 8.93 1.92 19.91
N ALA A 53 9.73 1.29 19.05
CA ALA A 53 11.13 0.98 19.34
C ALA A 53 12.00 2.24 19.50
N ALA A 54 11.76 3.26 18.68
CA ALA A 54 12.54 4.50 18.70
C ALA A 54 12.22 5.42 19.90
N THR A 55 11.03 5.29 20.49
CA THR A 55 10.53 6.27 21.47
C THR A 55 10.18 5.67 22.83
N ALA A 56 10.43 4.37 23.03
CA ALA A 56 10.22 3.67 24.29
C ALA A 56 10.90 4.41 25.46
N GLY A 57 10.10 5.23 26.18
CA GLY A 57 10.51 5.95 27.39
C GLY A 57 10.98 7.40 27.23
N GLN A 58 11.01 8.00 26.04
CA GLN A 58 11.62 9.33 25.83
C GLN A 58 10.67 10.47 25.45
N VAL A 59 9.50 10.18 24.87
CA VAL A 59 8.60 11.22 24.33
C VAL A 59 7.14 10.90 24.68
N GLY A 60 6.32 11.94 24.87
CA GLY A 60 4.89 11.79 25.14
C GLY A 60 4.16 11.08 23.98
N ALA A 61 3.25 10.16 24.31
CA ALA A 61 2.49 9.33 23.37
C ALA A 61 1.82 10.11 22.22
N ALA A 62 1.34 11.32 22.49
CA ALA A 62 0.70 12.17 21.47
C ALA A 62 1.64 12.59 20.33
N VAL A 63 2.90 12.91 20.65
CA VAL A 63 3.91 13.32 19.65
C VAL A 63 4.31 12.13 18.77
N ILE A 64 4.40 10.93 19.37
CA ILE A 64 4.71 9.68 18.68
C ILE A 64 3.60 9.36 17.67
N ILE A 65 2.33 9.48 18.08
CA ILE A 65 1.18 9.24 17.21
C ILE A 65 1.15 10.23 16.04
N LEU A 66 1.29 11.54 16.31
CA LEU A 66 1.30 12.58 15.29
C LEU A 66 2.44 12.40 14.28
N GLY A 67 3.67 12.15 14.76
CA GLY A 67 4.83 11.91 13.90
C GLY A 67 4.65 10.66 13.03
N THR A 68 4.07 9.60 13.60
CA THR A 68 3.76 8.37 12.85
C THR A 68 2.73 8.64 11.75
N ILE A 69 1.66 9.38 12.05
CA ILE A 69 0.61 9.71 11.06
C ILE A 69 1.18 10.51 9.90
N ILE A 70 1.96 11.56 10.17
CA ILE A 70 2.58 12.40 9.12
C ILE A 70 3.50 11.55 8.23
N ARG A 71 4.26 10.64 8.84
CA ARG A 71 5.20 9.77 8.12
C ARG A 71 4.52 8.74 7.21
N ILE A 72 3.33 8.23 7.58
CA ILE A 72 2.61 7.21 6.80
C ILE A 72 1.55 7.79 5.85
N ALA A 73 1.13 9.04 6.04
CA ALA A 73 0.04 9.64 5.27
C ALA A 73 0.26 9.57 3.74
N PRO A 74 1.45 9.87 3.20
CA PRO A 74 1.71 9.73 1.76
C PRO A 74 1.48 8.30 1.27
N ASP A 75 2.01 7.30 1.96
CA ASP A 75 1.84 5.88 1.60
C ASP A 75 0.38 5.47 1.62
N LEU A 76 -0.38 5.90 2.64
CA LEU A 76 -1.80 5.62 2.73
C LEU A 76 -2.55 6.23 1.53
N ILE A 77 -2.28 7.48 1.18
CA ILE A 77 -2.92 8.16 0.05
C ILE A 77 -2.62 7.41 -1.25
N PHE A 78 -1.36 7.07 -1.51
CA PHE A 78 -0.96 6.39 -2.74
C PHE A 78 -1.44 4.94 -2.83
N LEU A 79 -1.40 4.19 -1.74
CA LEU A 79 -1.92 2.81 -1.69
C LEU A 79 -3.44 2.78 -1.79
N LEU A 80 -4.16 3.69 -1.12
CA LEU A 80 -5.62 3.82 -1.26
C LEU A 80 -6.00 4.28 -2.68
N ALA A 81 -5.25 5.20 -3.27
CA ALA A 81 -5.43 5.56 -4.68
C ALA A 81 -5.22 4.34 -5.58
N ALA A 82 -4.21 3.50 -5.29
CA ALA A 82 -3.96 2.28 -6.06
C ALA A 82 -5.06 1.23 -5.93
N LEU A 83 -5.82 1.19 -4.83
CA LEU A 83 -7.06 0.42 -4.73
C LEU A 83 -8.16 0.93 -5.68
N GLY A 84 -8.04 2.15 -6.19
CA GLY A 84 -8.93 2.74 -7.18
C GLY A 84 -8.76 2.16 -8.59
N ARG A 85 -9.16 2.98 -9.57
CA ARG A 85 -9.31 2.60 -10.99
C ARG A 85 -8.01 2.18 -11.67
N GLY A 86 -8.09 1.08 -12.41
CA GLY A 86 -7.15 0.72 -13.47
C GLY A 86 -5.76 0.29 -13.04
N TRP A 87 -4.97 0.00 -14.08
CA TRP A 87 -3.53 -0.23 -14.01
C TRP A 87 -2.74 1.10 -14.05
N LYS A 88 -3.36 2.20 -14.49
CA LYS A 88 -2.72 3.52 -14.65
C LYS A 88 -2.20 4.10 -13.33
N ILE A 89 -2.86 3.79 -12.21
CA ILE A 89 -2.42 4.24 -10.87
C ILE A 89 -1.18 3.47 -10.38
N ALA A 90 -0.78 2.39 -11.05
CA ALA A 90 0.49 1.73 -10.75
C ALA A 90 1.71 2.64 -11.01
N LEU A 91 1.58 3.68 -11.85
CA LEU A 91 2.61 4.73 -11.96
C LEU A 91 2.84 5.43 -10.62
N CYS A 92 1.78 5.72 -9.88
CA CYS A 92 1.89 6.32 -8.55
C CYS A 92 2.57 5.36 -7.56
N LEU A 93 2.35 4.05 -7.68
CA LEU A 93 3.06 3.05 -6.89
C LEU A 93 4.54 2.98 -7.24
N TYR A 94 4.92 3.10 -8.51
CA TYR A 94 6.33 3.21 -8.89
C TYR A 94 6.99 4.43 -8.27
N LEU A 95 6.34 5.59 -8.32
CA LEU A 95 6.84 6.81 -7.68
C LEU A 95 7.00 6.63 -6.17
N LEU A 96 6.00 6.06 -5.50
CA LEU A 96 6.06 5.78 -4.06
C LEU A 96 7.20 4.81 -3.72
N GLY A 97 7.31 3.70 -4.46
CA GLY A 97 8.33 2.68 -4.25
C GLY A 97 9.75 3.23 -4.46
N LEU A 98 9.96 4.02 -5.52
CA LEU A 98 11.23 4.67 -5.79
C LEU A 98 11.58 5.73 -4.73
N TYR A 99 10.62 6.57 -4.35
CA TYR A 99 10.80 7.55 -3.28
C TYR A 99 11.26 6.87 -1.98
N ARG A 100 10.57 5.82 -1.55
CA ARG A 100 10.93 5.04 -0.35
C ARG A 100 12.28 4.33 -0.48
N LEU A 101 12.63 3.89 -1.68
CA LEU A 101 13.93 3.27 -1.95
C LEU A 101 15.07 4.28 -1.87
N ILE A 102 14.87 5.51 -2.37
CA ILE A 102 15.83 6.61 -2.25
C ILE A 102 16.02 6.98 -0.77
N ASP A 103 14.93 7.13 0.00
CA ASP A 103 15.01 7.39 1.44
C ASP A 103 15.86 6.31 2.15
N CYS A 104 15.64 5.03 1.81
CA CYS A 104 16.40 3.92 2.37
C CYS A 104 17.89 3.98 1.99
N LEU A 105 18.21 4.29 0.73
CA LEU A 105 19.59 4.43 0.27
C LEU A 105 20.29 5.61 0.94
N GLN A 106 19.59 6.73 1.14
CA GLN A 106 20.11 7.88 1.88
C GLN A 106 20.41 7.51 3.33
N ALA A 107 19.51 6.79 4.01
CA ALA A 107 19.74 6.33 5.38
C ALA A 107 20.98 5.41 5.49
N ILE A 108 21.17 4.50 4.53
CA ILE A 108 22.38 3.67 4.46
C ILE A 108 23.62 4.54 4.24
N TRP A 109 23.55 5.50 3.33
CA TRP A 109 24.67 6.38 2.99
C TRP A 109 25.10 7.24 4.19
N GLU A 110 24.14 7.81 4.92
CA GLU A 110 24.39 8.57 6.15
C GLU A 110 24.98 7.70 7.25
N ALA A 111 24.43 6.49 7.46
CA ALA A 111 25.00 5.53 8.41
C ALA A 111 26.44 5.12 8.01
N GLY A 112 26.71 4.94 6.72
CA GLY A 112 28.04 4.64 6.19
C GLY A 112 29.06 5.74 6.49
N LYS A 113 28.67 7.01 6.37
CA LYS A 113 29.52 8.15 6.75
C LYS A 113 29.84 8.16 8.25
N MET A 114 28.87 7.78 9.08
CA MET A 114 29.02 7.82 10.54
C MET A 114 29.91 6.70 11.09
N TYR A 115 29.84 5.50 10.50
CA TYR A 115 30.55 4.31 11.00
C TYR A 115 31.85 3.98 10.25
N SER A 116 32.19 4.69 9.16
CA SER A 116 33.38 4.42 8.30
C SER A 116 33.52 2.96 7.82
N GLY A 117 32.45 2.17 7.94
CA GLY A 117 32.44 0.73 7.71
C GLY A 117 31.50 0.32 6.58
N SER A 118 31.69 -0.91 6.10
CA SER A 118 30.85 -1.56 5.10
C SER A 118 29.39 -1.66 5.56
N ILE A 119 28.42 -1.67 4.63
CA ILE A 119 26.99 -1.88 4.92
C ILE A 119 26.76 -3.14 5.77
N LEU A 120 27.49 -4.22 5.47
CA LEU A 120 27.43 -5.47 6.24
C LEU A 120 27.84 -5.31 7.70
N TRP A 121 28.79 -4.41 7.98
CA TRP A 121 29.23 -4.10 9.34
C TRP A 121 28.15 -3.35 10.13
N ILE A 122 27.43 -2.44 9.47
CA ILE A 122 26.29 -1.72 10.07
C ILE A 122 25.19 -2.73 10.46
N PHE A 123 24.83 -3.65 9.55
CA PHE A 123 23.86 -4.69 9.87
C PHE A 123 24.36 -5.65 10.95
N SER A 124 25.61 -6.13 10.88
CA SER A 124 26.19 -7.01 11.92
C SER A 124 26.10 -6.35 13.29
N SER A 125 26.50 -5.07 13.38
CA SER A 125 26.43 -4.31 14.63
C SER A 125 25.01 -4.13 15.16
N ILE A 126 24.02 -3.90 14.28
CA ILE A 126 22.61 -3.82 14.69
C ILE A 126 22.13 -5.18 15.22
N PHE A 127 22.47 -6.28 14.55
CA PHE A 127 22.09 -7.63 14.97
C PHE A 127 22.78 -8.06 16.28
N GLU A 128 24.03 -7.67 16.48
CA GLU A 128 24.79 -7.91 17.71
C GLU A 128 24.19 -7.15 18.90
N ASN A 129 23.72 -5.91 18.69
CA ASN A 129 23.06 -5.13 19.73
C ASN A 129 21.65 -5.63 20.04
N SER A 130 20.86 -5.94 19.00
CA SER A 130 19.51 -6.49 19.17
C SER A 130 19.00 -7.11 17.87
N VAL A 131 18.76 -8.42 17.91
CA VAL A 131 18.16 -9.17 16.80
C VAL A 131 16.82 -8.56 16.36
N TRP A 132 16.03 -8.04 17.30
CA TRP A 132 14.76 -7.39 16.99
C TRP A 132 14.94 -6.11 16.18
N LEU A 133 15.93 -5.28 16.50
CA LEU A 133 16.24 -4.07 15.73
C LEU A 133 16.73 -4.42 14.33
N GLY A 134 17.50 -5.52 14.18
CA GLY A 134 17.93 -6.03 12.88
C GLY A 134 16.75 -6.44 12.00
N ILE A 135 15.78 -7.15 12.55
CA ILE A 135 14.55 -7.55 11.83
C ILE A 135 13.73 -6.32 11.43
N ILE A 136 13.58 -5.34 12.31
CA ILE A 136 12.88 -4.08 12.02
C ILE A 136 13.62 -3.34 10.88
N ALA A 137 14.94 -3.21 10.95
CA ALA A 137 15.71 -2.57 9.89
C ALA A 137 15.53 -3.26 8.54
N LEU A 138 15.60 -4.60 8.48
CA LEU A 138 15.34 -5.35 7.24
C LEU A 138 13.92 -5.12 6.70
N GLY A 139 12.93 -5.02 7.59
CA GLY A 139 11.55 -4.71 7.19
C GLY A 139 11.41 -3.35 6.49
N GLN A 140 12.15 -2.34 6.94
CA GLN A 140 12.15 -1.02 6.32
C GLN A 140 12.61 -1.08 4.86
N TYR A 141 13.60 -1.91 4.53
CA TYR A 141 14.10 -2.09 3.16
C TYR A 141 13.23 -3.01 2.30
N LEU A 142 12.54 -3.97 2.92
CA LEU A 142 11.67 -4.90 2.20
C LEU A 142 10.43 -4.19 1.63
N TYR A 143 9.89 -3.21 2.35
CA TYR A 143 8.69 -2.49 1.97
C TYR A 143 8.71 -1.82 0.58
N PRO A 144 9.70 -0.97 0.22
CA PRO A 144 9.76 -0.37 -1.11
C PRO A 144 9.89 -1.43 -2.22
N VAL A 145 10.61 -2.52 -1.97
CA VAL A 145 10.73 -3.63 -2.92
C VAL A 145 9.37 -4.27 -3.17
N LEU A 146 8.58 -4.51 -2.11
CA LEU A 146 7.23 -5.06 -2.24
C LEU A 146 6.29 -4.12 -3.00
N ILE A 147 6.39 -2.80 -2.79
CA ILE A 147 5.62 -1.81 -3.56
C ILE A 147 5.98 -1.88 -5.04
N LEU A 148 7.28 -1.90 -5.37
CA LEU A 148 7.75 -1.98 -6.76
C LEU A 148 7.34 -3.29 -7.43
N LEU A 149 7.39 -4.41 -6.71
CA LEU A 149 6.89 -5.69 -7.20
C LEU A 149 5.38 -5.65 -7.45
N ALA A 150 4.59 -5.01 -6.59
CA ALA A 150 3.16 -4.84 -6.79
C ALA A 150 2.86 -3.94 -8.01
N ALA A 151 3.63 -2.86 -8.19
CA ALA A 151 3.55 -1.99 -9.35
C ALA A 151 3.92 -2.74 -10.66
N GLY A 152 5.00 -3.53 -10.61
CA GLY A 152 5.44 -4.41 -11.67
C GLY A 152 4.39 -5.45 -12.05
N TRP A 153 3.83 -6.13 -11.06
CA TRP A 153 2.75 -7.09 -11.27
C TRP A 153 1.52 -6.47 -11.94
N LEU A 154 1.16 -5.23 -11.58
CA LEU A 154 0.03 -4.51 -12.18
C LEU A 154 0.29 -4.01 -13.61
N THR A 155 1.55 -3.78 -14.01
CA THR A 155 1.88 -3.09 -15.26
C THR A 155 2.63 -3.94 -16.28
N LEU A 156 3.51 -4.82 -15.84
CA LEU A 156 4.40 -5.60 -16.72
C LEU A 156 3.69 -6.85 -17.28
N ILE A 157 2.67 -7.36 -16.60
CA ILE A 157 1.91 -8.52 -17.06
C ILE A 157 0.77 -8.00 -17.97
N PRO A 158 0.80 -8.25 -19.30
CA PRO A 158 -0.18 -7.69 -20.23
C PRO A 158 -1.61 -8.13 -19.90
N LYS A 159 -1.79 -9.38 -19.47
CA LYS A 159 -3.07 -9.90 -18.97
C LYS A 159 -3.63 -9.06 -17.82
N ASN A 160 -2.79 -8.58 -16.90
CA ASN A 160 -3.23 -7.75 -15.78
C ASN A 160 -3.62 -6.33 -16.22
N ARG A 161 -3.03 -5.81 -17.31
CA ARG A 161 -3.41 -4.52 -17.89
C ARG A 161 -4.80 -4.60 -18.52
N GLU A 162 -5.05 -5.63 -19.32
CA GLU A 162 -6.35 -5.88 -19.95
C GLU A 162 -7.45 -6.08 -18.89
N LEU A 163 -7.16 -6.85 -17.83
CA LEU A 163 -8.08 -7.03 -16.71
C LEU A 163 -8.29 -5.73 -15.92
N GLY A 164 -7.27 -4.87 -15.83
CA GLY A 164 -7.37 -3.52 -15.27
C GLY A 164 -8.28 -2.60 -16.09
N GLU A 165 -8.25 -2.69 -17.41
CA GLU A 165 -9.17 -1.94 -18.30
C GLU A 165 -10.59 -2.49 -18.26
N GLY A 166 -10.74 -3.81 -18.13
CA GLY A 166 -12.03 -4.45 -17.87
C GLY A 166 -12.63 -4.00 -16.54
N LEU A 167 -11.79 -3.85 -15.50
CA LEU A 167 -12.20 -3.32 -14.20
C LEU A 167 -12.65 -1.86 -14.28
N ASP A 168 -11.98 -1.03 -15.08
CA ASP A 168 -12.38 0.36 -15.28
C ASP A 168 -13.74 0.46 -15.96
N ARG A 169 -13.96 -0.30 -17.03
CA ARG A 169 -15.26 -0.39 -17.70
C ARG A 169 -16.37 -0.87 -16.78
N ALA A 170 -16.10 -1.87 -15.94
CA ALA A 170 -17.06 -2.35 -14.94
C ALA A 170 -17.36 -1.26 -13.88
N ASN A 171 -16.34 -0.54 -13.41
CA ASN A 171 -16.51 0.55 -12.46
C ASN A 171 -17.21 1.78 -13.06
N ASP A 172 -17.12 2.02 -14.37
CA ASP A 172 -17.91 3.04 -15.07
C ASP A 172 -19.40 2.69 -15.05
N LYS A 173 -19.76 1.46 -15.42
CA LYS A 173 -21.16 0.98 -15.35
C LYS A 173 -21.74 1.07 -13.93
N LEU A 174 -20.95 0.73 -12.92
CA LEU A 174 -21.36 0.84 -11.51
C LEU A 174 -21.57 2.29 -11.07
N LYS A 175 -20.71 3.21 -11.51
CA LYS A 175 -20.83 4.64 -11.20
C LYS A 175 -22.07 5.25 -11.85
N GLU A 176 -22.33 4.90 -13.11
CA GLU A 176 -23.52 5.35 -13.84
C GLU A 176 -24.80 4.88 -13.17
N PHE A 177 -24.86 3.62 -12.72
CA PHE A 177 -25.98 3.11 -11.94
C PHE A 177 -26.25 3.92 -10.66
N MET A 178 -25.19 4.26 -9.90
CA MET A 178 -25.32 5.07 -8.69
C MET A 178 -25.74 6.51 -8.98
N MET A 179 -25.22 7.15 -10.03
CA MET A 179 -25.62 8.52 -10.40
C MET A 179 -27.09 8.58 -10.82
N ASN A 180 -27.56 7.59 -11.57
CA ASN A 180 -28.96 7.51 -12.01
C ASN A 180 -29.94 7.21 -10.86
N HIS A 181 -29.52 6.50 -9.81
CA HIS A 181 -30.35 6.23 -8.62
C HIS A 181 -30.21 7.28 -7.51
N SER A 182 -29.15 8.09 -7.49
CA SER A 182 -28.99 9.20 -6.55
C SER A 182 -29.65 10.51 -7.03
N SER A 183 -30.04 10.58 -8.30
CA SER A 183 -30.72 11.73 -8.92
C SER A 183 -32.26 11.66 -8.83
N LYS A 184 -32.81 10.65 -8.16
CA LYS A 184 -34.22 10.51 -7.81
C LYS A 184 -34.38 10.61 -6.30
#